data_AF-A0A968DMF7-F1
#
_entry.id   AF-A0A968DMF7-F1
#
_cell.length_a   1.000
_cell.length_b   1.000
_cell.length_c   1.000
_cell.angle_alpha   90.00
_cell.angle_beta   90.00
_cell.angle_gamma   90.00
#
_symmetry.space_group_name_H-M   'P 1'
#
loop_
_entity.id
_entity.type
_entity.pdbx_description
1 polymer ?
#
loop_
_entity_poly.entity_id
_entity_poly.type
_entity_poly.pdbx_seq_one_letter_code
_entity_poly.pdbx_strand_id
1 'polypeptide(L)'
;MSSDNEILFGPEGLANTNKAVLITAGTFESLNYEGSYKAYQEFGSTDKTFISFVRANHDMIDGVSPPEKMEHLAIAFFSYHLKG
;
A
#
# COMPACT_ATOMS: atom_id res chain seq x y z
N MET A 1 -2.10 -17.17 -9.17
CA MET A 1 -1.34 -17.13 -7.91
C MET A 1 -1.93 -16.01 -7.08
N SER A 2 -2.25 -16.33 -5.82
CA SER A 2 -2.74 -15.40 -4.81
C SER A 2 -1.73 -14.27 -4.60
N SER A 3 -2.16 -13.01 -4.62
CA SER A 3 -1.29 -11.88 -4.28
C SER A 3 -0.96 -11.95 -2.79
N ASP A 4 0.26 -11.61 -2.37
CA ASP A 4 0.69 -11.72 -0.97
C ASP A 4 -0.25 -11.03 0.05
N ASN A 5 -1.12 -10.12 -0.37
CA ASN A 5 -2.14 -9.51 0.49
C ASN A 5 -3.38 -10.40 0.79
N GLU A 6 -3.64 -11.45 0.00
CA GLU A 6 -4.56 -12.53 0.40
C GLU A 6 -4.03 -13.28 1.63
N ILE A 7 -2.72 -13.26 1.90
CA ILE A 7 -2.12 -13.88 3.10
C ILE A 7 -2.55 -13.15 4.38
N LEU A 8 -2.81 -11.85 4.31
CA LEU A 8 -3.20 -11.04 5.48
C LEU A 8 -4.71 -11.02 5.75
N PHE A 9 -5.53 -11.02 4.71
CA PHE A 9 -6.99 -10.82 4.85
C PHE A 9 -7.86 -11.85 4.09
N GLY A 10 -7.29 -12.61 3.15
CA GLY A 10 -8.05 -13.41 2.19
C GLY A 10 -8.95 -12.57 1.25
N PRO A 11 -9.57 -13.19 0.22
CA PRO A 11 -10.43 -12.47 -0.72
C PRO A 11 -11.64 -11.81 -0.04
N GLU A 12 -12.24 -12.49 0.93
CA GLU A 12 -13.39 -11.98 1.69
C GLU A 12 -13.01 -10.82 2.62
N GLY A 13 -11.81 -10.82 3.21
CA GLY A 13 -11.37 -9.73 4.09
C GLY A 13 -11.03 -8.44 3.32
N LEU A 14 -10.46 -8.56 2.11
CA LEU A 14 -10.22 -7.40 1.24
C LEU A 14 -11.54 -6.71 0.85
N ALA A 15 -12.53 -7.48 0.41
CA ALA A 15 -13.83 -6.95 -0.02
C ALA A 15 -14.63 -6.30 1.13
N ASN A 16 -14.43 -6.74 2.38
CA ASN A 16 -15.13 -6.19 3.55
C ASN A 16 -14.38 -5.04 4.24
N THR A 17 -13.22 -4.63 3.73
CA THR A 17 -12.46 -3.52 4.31
C THR A 17 -13.24 -2.21 4.15
N ASN A 18 -13.54 -1.55 5.28
CA ASN A 18 -14.33 -0.30 5.32
C ASN A 18 -13.55 0.89 5.92
N LYS A 19 -12.22 0.79 5.97
CA LYS A 19 -11.32 1.81 6.50
C LYS A 19 -10.56 2.50 5.37
N ALA A 20 -10.03 3.69 5.64
CA ALA A 20 -9.09 4.32 4.73
C ALA A 20 -7.85 3.44 4.57
N VAL A 21 -7.41 3.20 3.33
CA VAL A 21 -6.27 2.31 3.02
C VAL A 21 -5.21 3.08 2.23
N LEU A 22 -3.97 3.06 2.72
CA LEU A 22 -2.79 3.49 1.98
C LEU A 22 -1.93 2.27 1.66
N ILE A 23 -1.61 2.08 0.38
CA ILE A 23 -0.68 1.05 -0.09
C ILE A 23 0.49 1.74 -0.78
N THR A 24 1.70 1.33 -0.43
CA THR A 24 2.94 1.81 -1.03
C THR A 24 3.68 0.63 -1.63
N ALA A 25 4.14 0.75 -2.88
CA ALA A 25 4.90 -0.31 -3.53
C ALA A 25 6.00 0.26 -4.44
N GLY A 26 7.16 -0.41 -4.47
CA GLY A 26 8.25 -0.07 -5.38
C GLY A 26 8.11 -0.76 -6.74
N THR A 27 8.35 -0.08 -7.85
CA THR A 27 8.13 -0.68 -9.18
C THR A 27 9.15 -1.76 -9.57
N PHE A 28 10.24 -1.94 -8.81
CA PHE A 28 11.20 -3.04 -9.00
C PHE A 28 10.87 -4.28 -8.15
N GLU A 29 9.78 -4.25 -7.38
CA GLU A 29 9.27 -5.37 -6.59
C GLU A 29 8.56 -6.46 -7.42
N SER A 30 8.54 -6.34 -8.76
CA SER A 30 7.99 -7.33 -9.70
C SER A 30 6.66 -7.94 -9.23
N LEU A 31 6.63 -9.22 -8.86
CA LEU A 31 5.44 -9.95 -8.40
C LEU A 31 4.77 -9.31 -7.17
N ASN A 32 5.54 -8.76 -6.23
CA ASN A 32 4.97 -8.12 -5.04
C ASN A 32 4.29 -6.79 -5.41
N TYR A 33 4.80 -6.08 -6.43
CA TYR A 33 4.15 -4.88 -6.95
C TYR A 33 2.81 -5.23 -7.60
N GLU A 34 2.78 -6.24 -8.48
CA GLU A 34 1.55 -6.70 -9.13
C GLU A 34 0.53 -7.19 -8.10
N GLY A 35 0.97 -7.94 -7.10
CA GLY A 35 0.12 -8.40 -6.01
C GLY A 35 -0.46 -7.26 -5.17
N SER A 36 0.35 -6.24 -4.88
CA SER A 36 -0.11 -5.04 -4.18
C SER A 36 -1.13 -4.25 -4.99
N TYR A 37 -0.90 -4.10 -6.29
CA TYR A 37 -1.83 -3.42 -7.18
C TYR A 37 -3.14 -4.18 -7.35
N LYS A 38 -3.09 -5.51 -7.45
CA LYS A 38 -4.30 -6.33 -7.50
C LYS A 38 -5.13 -6.19 -6.21
N ALA A 39 -4.48 -6.26 -5.05
CA ALA A 39 -5.16 -6.06 -3.77
C ALA A 39 -5.80 -4.66 -3.65
N TYR A 40 -5.10 -3.62 -4.13
CA TYR A 40 -5.65 -2.27 -4.24
C TYR A 40 -6.99 -2.24 -4.98
N GLN A 41 -7.08 -2.94 -6.11
CA GLN A 41 -8.31 -3.00 -6.89
C GLN A 41 -9.44 -3.71 -6.13
N GLU A 42 -9.12 -4.75 -5.36
CA GLU A 42 -10.07 -5.60 -4.64
C GLU A 42 -10.54 -5.05 -3.29
N PHE A 43 -9.84 -4.07 -2.69
CA PHE A 43 -10.30 -3.46 -1.44
C PHE A 43 -11.71 -2.87 -1.56
N GLY A 44 -12.58 -3.25 -0.62
CA GLY A 44 -13.97 -2.75 -0.53
C GLY A 44 -14.09 -1.27 -0.15
N SER A 45 -13.02 -0.68 0.38
CA SER A 45 -13.00 0.73 0.74
C SER A 45 -13.01 1.61 -0.50
N THR A 46 -13.85 2.64 -0.49
CA THR A 46 -13.83 3.72 -1.48
C THR A 46 -12.74 4.75 -1.19
N ASP A 47 -12.25 4.77 0.05
CA ASP A 47 -11.18 5.66 0.52
C ASP A 47 -9.86 4.89 0.52
N LYS A 48 -9.28 4.75 -0.67
CA LYS A 48 -8.05 3.99 -0.89
C LYS A 48 -7.11 4.73 -1.81
N THR A 49 -5.82 4.69 -1.46
CA THR A 49 -4.74 5.33 -2.20
C THR A 49 -3.62 4.33 -2.45
N PHE A 50 -3.11 4.31 -3.68
CA PHE A 50 -1.94 3.51 -4.08
C PHE A 50 -0.82 4.43 -4.53
N ILE A 51 0.36 4.31 -3.93
CA ILE A 51 1.54 5.10 -4.27
C ILE A 51 2.62 4.18 -4.82
N SER A 52 2.94 4.37 -6.10
CA SER A 52 4.04 3.69 -6.77
C SER A 52 5.34 4.48 -6.63
N PHE A 53 6.34 3.90 -5.97
CA PHE A 53 7.69 4.45 -5.98
C PHE A 53 8.44 3.90 -7.19
N VAL A 54 8.80 4.79 -8.12
CA VAL A 54 9.45 4.41 -9.37
C VAL A 54 10.91 4.03 -9.14
N ARG A 55 11.34 2.89 -9.73
CA ARG A 55 12.71 2.33 -9.66
C ARG A 55 13.14 1.97 -8.22
N ALA A 56 12.21 1.42 -7.46
CA ALA A 56 12.35 1.14 -6.04
C ALA A 56 12.05 -0.34 -5.71
N ASN A 57 12.73 -0.91 -4.71
CA ASN A 57 12.62 -2.30 -4.24
C ASN A 57 12.09 -2.38 -2.78
N HIS A 58 12.05 -3.58 -2.20
CA HIS A 58 11.39 -3.93 -0.94
C HIS A 58 11.93 -3.12 0.24
N ASP A 59 13.26 -2.98 0.28
CA ASP A 59 14.00 -2.35 1.37
C ASP A 59 13.92 -0.82 1.33
N MET A 60 12.97 -0.24 0.60
CA MET A 60 12.70 1.20 0.62
C MET A 60 12.26 1.72 1.99
N ILE A 61 11.68 0.84 2.81
CA ILE A 61 11.29 1.16 4.19
C ILE A 61 12.50 1.04 5.14
N ASP A 62 13.42 0.11 4.87
CA ASP A 62 14.56 -0.22 5.74
C ASP A 62 15.90 0.38 5.27
N GLY A 63 15.90 1.09 4.14
CA GLY A 63 17.08 1.77 3.60
C GLY A 63 17.57 2.89 4.52
N VAL A 64 18.87 3.21 4.43
CA VAL A 64 19.60 4.19 5.27
C VAL A 64 18.93 5.58 5.31
N SER A 65 18.09 5.88 4.32
CA SER A 65 17.04 6.88 4.42
C SER A 65 15.83 6.33 3.67
N PRO A 66 14.69 6.08 4.33
CA PRO A 66 13.42 6.00 3.62
C PRO A 66 13.33 7.24 2.73
N PRO A 67 12.74 7.16 1.53
CA PRO A 67 12.57 8.36 0.72
C PRO A 67 11.82 9.38 1.58
N GLU A 68 12.36 10.60 1.80
CA GLU A 68 11.69 11.67 2.58
C GLU A 68 10.23 11.85 2.15
N LYS A 69 9.96 11.59 0.87
CA LYS A 69 8.62 11.54 0.27
C LYS A 69 7.67 10.56 0.97
N MET A 70 8.12 9.38 1.37
CA MET A 70 7.32 8.38 2.07
C MET A 70 6.88 8.89 3.46
N GLU A 71 7.79 9.53 4.20
CA GLU A 71 7.47 10.14 5.49
C GLU A 71 6.38 11.21 5.32
N HIS A 72 6.56 12.14 4.37
CA HIS A 72 5.56 13.17 4.10
C HIS A 72 4.19 12.59 3.72
N LEU A 73 4.16 11.55 2.88
CA LEU A 73 2.93 10.92 2.43
C LEU A 73 2.22 10.16 3.56
N ALA A 74 2.97 9.45 4.40
CA ALA A 74 2.42 8.76 5.56
C ALA A 74 1.85 9.77 6.58
N ILE A 75 2.60 10.83 6.90
CA ILE A 75 2.14 11.89 7.81
C ILE A 75 0.87 12.55 7.25
N ALA A 76 0.83 12.87 5.96
CA ALA A 76 -0.34 13.49 5.33
C ALA A 76 -1.58 12.58 5.41
N PHE A 77 -1.43 11.31 5.03
CA PHE A 77 -2.53 10.33 5.10
C PHE A 77 -3.06 10.18 6.53
N PHE A 78 -2.19 9.90 7.49
CA PHE A 78 -2.62 9.72 8.88
C PHE A 78 -3.17 11.00 9.51
N SER A 79 -2.60 12.17 9.19
CA SER A 79 -3.14 13.44 9.72
C SER A 79 -4.55 13.69 9.19
N TYR A 80 -4.77 13.53 7.89
CA TYR A 80 -6.09 13.72 7.28
C TYR A 80 -7.16 12.78 7.88
N HIS A 81 -6.85 11.50 8.09
CA HIS A 81 -7.85 10.54 8.58
C HIS A 81 -7.98 10.46 10.11
N LEU A 82 -6.95 10.85 10.88
CA LEU A 82 -6.96 10.74 12.35
C LEU A 82 -7.12 12.08 13.07
N LYS A 83 -6.75 13.20 12.46
CA LYS A 83 -6.78 14.53 13.09
C LYS A 83 -7.85 15.46 12.52
N GLY A 84 -8.39 15.17 11.33
CA GLY A 84 -9.30 16.05 10.62
C GLY A 84 -8.63 17.36 10.21
#